data_AF-A0A0B6YGH9-F1
#
_entry.id   AF-A0A0B6YGH9-F1
#
_cell.length_a   1.000
_cell.length_b   1.000
_cell.length_c   1.000
_cell.angle_alpha   90.00
_cell.angle_beta   90.00
_cell.angle_gamma   90.00
#
_symmetry.space_group_name_H-M   'P 1'
#
loop_
_entity.id
_entity.type
_entity.pdbx_description
1 polymer ?
#
loop_
_entity_poly.entity_id
_entity_poly.type
_entity_poly.pdbx_seq_one_letter_code
_entity_poly.pdbx_strand_id
1 'polypeptide(L)'
;FNWLQGEKRVLDHEFPKKTGLLVLHFAIKFYVDTIGLLRDIQTVELFYLNARQLLFRGQLECDTETVFELAAHVLQATNGDFVSEEETREELKKLPVIPTCTLKEHPSITYCEERVIYFYEKI
;
A
#
# COMPACT_ATOMS: atom_id res chain seq x y z
N PHE A 1 7.14 -13.87 -9.12
CA PHE A 1 8.19 -13.84 -8.08
C PHE A 1 8.61 -15.27 -7.77
N ASN A 2 9.91 -15.50 -7.54
CA ASN A 2 10.40 -16.79 -7.04
C ASN A 2 10.56 -16.69 -5.53
N TRP A 3 9.92 -17.58 -4.78
CA TRP A 3 10.04 -17.65 -3.33
C TRP A 3 11.27 -18.49 -2.95
N LEU A 4 12.02 -18.02 -1.95
CA LEU A 4 13.07 -18.84 -1.34
C LEU A 4 12.46 -20.06 -0.65
N GLN A 5 13.17 -21.18 -0.71
CA GLN A 5 12.81 -22.46 -0.12
C GLN A 5 13.64 -22.62 1.16
N GLY A 6 12.98 -22.79 2.31
CA GLY A 6 13.65 -22.85 3.61
C GLY A 6 14.69 -23.97 3.74
N GLU A 7 14.49 -25.07 3.00
CA GLU A 7 15.39 -26.24 2.98
C GLU A 7 16.63 -26.05 2.09
N LYS A 8 16.71 -24.97 1.31
CA LYS A 8 17.82 -24.71 0.39
C LYS A 8 18.65 -23.52 0.84
N ARG A 9 19.97 -23.57 0.64
CA ARG A 9 20.80 -22.38 0.85
C ARG A 9 20.41 -21.31 -0.16
N VAL A 10 20.56 -20.05 0.23
CA VAL A 10 20.20 -18.91 -0.64
C VAL A 10 20.89 -19.03 -2.00
N LEU A 11 22.21 -19.27 -2.02
CA LEU A 11 23.00 -19.37 -3.24
C LEU A 11 22.72 -20.62 -4.10
N ASP A 12 21.97 -21.59 -3.58
CA ASP A 12 21.56 -22.79 -4.33
C ASP A 12 20.28 -22.54 -5.15
N HIS A 13 19.68 -21.35 -5.04
CA HIS A 13 18.52 -20.96 -5.85
C HIS A 13 18.95 -20.39 -7.20
N GLU A 14 18.11 -20.60 -8.21
CA GLU A 14 18.30 -19.96 -9.51
C GLU A 14 17.87 -18.49 -9.45
N PHE A 15 18.85 -17.60 -9.32
CA PHE A 15 18.63 -16.15 -9.43
C PHE A 15 18.76 -15.66 -10.87
N PRO A 16 18.11 -14.54 -11.24
CA PRO A 16 18.33 -13.91 -12.54
C PRO A 16 19.83 -13.66 -12.76
N LYS A 17 20.33 -14.00 -13.95
CA LYS A 17 21.77 -13.84 -14.33
C LYS A 17 22.23 -12.38 -14.46
N LYS A 18 21.46 -11.42 -13.93
CA LYS A 18 21.86 -10.01 -13.93
C LYS A 18 23.04 -9.85 -12.96
N THR A 19 24.14 -9.33 -13.48
CA THR A 19 25.29 -8.91 -12.67
C THR A 19 24.89 -7.75 -11.78
N GLY A 20 24.99 -7.89 -10.46
CA GLY A 20 24.63 -6.84 -9.50
C GLY A 20 24.28 -7.36 -8.11
N LEU A 21 23.80 -6.45 -7.25
CA LEU A 21 23.33 -6.78 -5.91
C LEU A 21 22.08 -7.67 -5.99
N LEU A 22 22.09 -8.79 -5.26
CA LEU A 22 20.90 -9.61 -5.07
C LEU A 22 19.91 -8.86 -4.15
N VAL A 23 18.75 -8.50 -4.68
CA VAL A 23 17.67 -7.86 -3.91
C VAL A 23 16.64 -8.92 -3.54
N LEU A 24 16.43 -9.10 -2.23
CA LEU A 24 15.38 -9.94 -1.69
C LEU A 24 14.28 -9.03 -1.13
N HIS A 25 13.03 -9.36 -1.44
CA HIS A 25 11.87 -8.69 -0.87
C HIS A 25 11.24 -9.59 0.18
N PHE A 26 11.05 -9.06 1.37
CA PHE A 26 10.19 -9.68 2.37
C PHE A 26 8.73 -9.36 2.01
N ALA A 27 7.89 -10.39 1.90
CA ALA A 27 6.51 -10.26 1.46
C ALA A 27 5.63 -11.35 2.10
N ILE A 28 4.32 -11.08 2.18
CA ILE A 28 3.35 -12.03 2.70
C ILE A 28 3.01 -13.06 1.62
N LYS A 29 3.21 -14.35 1.93
CA LYS A 29 2.87 -15.47 1.03
C LYS A 29 1.50 -16.07 1.33
N PHE A 30 1.13 -16.11 2.61
CA PHE A 30 -0.09 -16.72 3.10
C PHE A 30 -0.88 -15.70 3.91
N TYR A 31 -2.17 -15.63 3.66
CA TYR A 31 -3.08 -14.72 4.34
C TYR A 31 -3.92 -15.49 5.36
N VAL A 32 -4.28 -14.81 6.43
CA VAL A 32 -5.23 -15.31 7.44
C VAL A 32 -6.65 -14.89 7.06
N ASP A 33 -7.66 -15.62 7.55
CA ASP A 33 -9.07 -15.30 7.28
C ASP A 33 -9.48 -13.92 7.83
N THR A 34 -8.88 -13.51 8.95
CA THR A 34 -9.05 -12.16 9.49
C THR A 34 -7.78 -11.68 10.19
N ILE A 35 -7.46 -10.39 10.00
CA ILE A 35 -6.31 -9.71 10.61
C ILE A 35 -6.39 -9.77 12.15
N GLY A 36 -7.60 -9.86 12.74
CA GLY A 36 -7.79 -9.98 14.18
C GLY A 36 -7.21 -11.26 14.81
N LEU A 37 -6.80 -12.25 14.01
CA LEU A 37 -6.09 -13.44 14.50
C LEU A 37 -4.60 -13.20 14.72
N LEU A 38 -4.03 -12.12 14.16
CA LEU A 38 -2.63 -11.77 14.33
C LEU A 38 -2.39 -11.20 15.73
N ARG A 39 -1.51 -11.83 16.50
CA ARG A 39 -1.20 -11.43 17.88
C ARG A 39 -0.09 -10.39 17.97
N ASP A 40 0.77 -10.36 16.96
CA ASP A 40 1.99 -9.56 16.94
C ASP A 40 1.76 -8.31 16.07
N ILE A 41 2.03 -7.14 16.65
CA ILE A 41 1.79 -5.84 16.01
C ILE A 41 2.65 -5.69 14.76
N GLN A 42 3.90 -6.15 14.79
CA GLN A 42 4.81 -6.08 13.63
C GLN A 42 4.27 -6.89 12.45
N THR A 43 3.64 -8.02 12.74
CA THR A 43 2.98 -8.85 11.73
C THR A 43 1.77 -8.12 11.14
N VAL A 44 0.95 -7.47 11.96
CA VAL A 44 -0.19 -6.65 11.46
C VAL A 44 0.32 -5.52 10.55
N GLU A 45 1.37 -4.81 10.97
CA GLU A 45 2.02 -3.76 10.18
C GLU A 45 2.53 -4.29 8.83
N LEU A 46 3.15 -5.47 8.82
CA LEU A 46 3.60 -6.12 7.58
C LEU A 46 2.46 -6.46 6.62
N PHE A 47 1.32 -6.93 7.15
CA PHE A 47 0.12 -7.18 6.35
C PHE A 47 -0.42 -5.88 5.73
N TYR A 48 -0.50 -4.81 6.53
CA TYR A 48 -0.90 -3.49 6.06
C TYR A 48 0.04 -2.97 4.94
N LEU A 49 1.35 -2.98 5.17
CA LEU A 49 2.34 -2.50 4.20
C LEU A 49 2.30 -3.31 2.90
N ASN A 50 2.16 -4.63 3.00
CA ASN A 50 2.05 -5.50 1.84
C ASN A 50 0.75 -5.23 1.05
N ALA A 51 -0.39 -5.08 1.72
CA ALA A 51 -1.66 -4.76 1.08
C ALA A 51 -1.61 -3.39 0.36
N ARG A 52 -1.09 -2.36 1.05
CA ARG A 52 -0.89 -1.03 0.47
C ARG A 52 -0.01 -1.08 -0.79
N GLN A 53 1.07 -1.86 -0.74
CA GLN A 53 1.97 -2.02 -1.89
C GLN A 53 1.32 -2.74 -3.06
N LEU A 54 0.50 -3.76 -2.81
CA LEU A 54 -0.25 -4.49 -3.84
C LEU A 54 -1.30 -3.58 -4.50
N LEU A 55 -2.04 -2.81 -3.71
CA LEU A 55 -3.02 -1.84 -4.21
C LEU A 55 -2.35 -0.79 -5.10
N PHE A 56 -1.25 -0.19 -4.61
CA PHE A 56 -0.52 0.83 -5.37
C PHE A 56 0.05 0.30 -6.70
N ARG A 57 0.40 -0.98 -6.77
CA ARG A 57 0.88 -1.64 -8.00
C ARG A 57 -0.24 -2.12 -8.93
N GLY A 58 -1.51 -1.95 -8.56
CA GLY A 58 -2.65 -2.48 -9.30
C GLY A 58 -2.70 -4.01 -9.30
N GLN A 59 -2.14 -4.66 -8.29
CA GLN A 59 -2.15 -6.12 -8.11
C GLN A 59 -3.31 -6.57 -7.21
N LEU A 60 -4.00 -5.63 -6.57
CA LEU A 60 -5.23 -5.83 -5.82
C LEU A 60 -6.34 -5.06 -6.54
N GLU A 61 -7.37 -5.77 -6.98
CA GLU A 61 -8.55 -5.16 -7.61
C GLU A 61 -9.45 -4.60 -6.51
N CYS A 62 -9.82 -3.33 -6.67
CA CYS A 62 -10.58 -2.56 -5.69
C CYS A 62 -11.33 -1.47 -6.44
N ASP A 63 -12.59 -1.21 -6.06
CA ASP A 63 -13.34 -0.10 -6.62
C ASP A 63 -12.71 1.24 -6.21
N THR A 64 -12.95 2.28 -7.01
CA THR A 64 -12.35 3.59 -6.77
C THR A 64 -12.73 4.18 -5.41
N GLU A 65 -13.98 4.04 -4.98
CA GLU A 65 -14.44 4.64 -3.72
C GLU A 65 -13.68 4.04 -2.53
N THR A 66 -13.52 2.72 -2.52
CA THR A 66 -12.69 2.04 -1.52
C THR A 66 -11.22 2.46 -1.60
N VAL A 67 -10.67 2.69 -2.80
CA VAL A 67 -9.30 3.22 -2.95
C VAL A 67 -9.16 4.60 -2.29
N PHE A 68 -10.14 5.48 -2.45
CA PHE A 68 -10.10 6.81 -1.83
C PHE A 68 -10.24 6.75 -0.31
N GLU A 69 -11.11 5.87 0.20
CA GLU A 69 -11.25 5.63 1.64
C GLU A 69 -9.96 5.05 2.25
N LEU A 70 -9.33 4.07 1.57
CA LEU A 70 -8.05 3.53 2.00
C LEU A 70 -6.94 4.58 1.97
N ALA A 71 -6.91 5.45 0.95
CA ALA A 71 -5.97 6.57 0.87
C ALA A 71 -6.14 7.54 2.06
N ALA A 72 -7.38 7.83 2.46
CA ALA A 72 -7.67 8.64 3.64
C ALA A 72 -7.17 7.97 4.94
N HIS A 73 -7.39 6.67 5.11
CA HIS A 73 -6.83 5.94 6.25
C HIS A 73 -5.30 5.92 6.27
N VAL A 74 -4.64 5.92 5.11
CA VAL A 74 -3.17 6.03 5.04
C VAL A 74 -2.70 7.41 5.50
N LEU A 75 -3.43 8.48 5.15
CA LEU A 75 -3.15 9.84 5.66
C LEU A 75 -3.34 9.87 7.17
N GLN A 76 -4.47 9.39 7.69
CA GLN A 76 -4.72 9.32 9.13
C GLN A 76 -3.59 8.57 9.87
N ALA A 77 -3.18 7.41 9.35
CA ALA A 77 -2.13 6.60 9.95
C ALA A 77 -0.73 7.26 9.90
N THR A 78 -0.51 8.21 8.99
CA THR A 78 0.80 8.86 8.79
C THR A 78 0.87 10.23 9.46
N ASN A 79 -0.22 10.99 9.43
CA ASN A 79 -0.28 12.41 9.74
C ASN A 79 -1.15 12.72 10.98
N GLY A 80 -1.99 11.77 11.43
CA GLY A 80 -2.89 11.96 12.56
C GLY A 80 -4.27 12.43 12.12
N ASP A 81 -4.95 13.20 12.95
CA ASP A 81 -6.32 13.67 12.67
C ASP A 81 -6.35 14.76 11.60
N PHE A 82 -7.47 14.86 10.88
CA PHE A 82 -7.69 15.93 9.91
C PHE A 82 -7.65 17.32 10.57
N VAL A 83 -6.82 18.21 10.01
CA VAL A 83 -6.68 19.61 10.47
C VAL A 83 -7.33 20.58 9.47
N SER A 84 -6.97 20.48 8.19
CA SER A 84 -7.51 21.34 7.13
C SER A 84 -7.32 20.73 5.74
N GLU A 85 -8.09 21.19 4.76
CA GLU A 85 -7.93 20.76 3.36
C GLU A 85 -6.59 21.20 2.76
N GLU A 86 -6.11 22.41 3.09
CA GLU A 86 -4.86 22.95 2.56
C GLU A 86 -3.67 22.10 2.99
N GLU A 87 -3.60 21.77 4.29
CA GLU A 87 -2.56 20.90 4.83
C GLU A 87 -2.63 19.50 4.22
N THR A 88 -3.84 18.93 4.11
CA THR A 88 -4.05 17.61 3.50
C THR A 88 -3.57 17.56 2.05
N ARG A 89 -3.79 18.63 1.27
CA ARG A 89 -3.29 18.71 -0.12
C ARG A 89 -1.77 18.74 -0.18
N GLU A 90 -1.11 19.42 0.76
CA GLU A 90 0.35 19.40 0.86
C GLU A 90 0.89 18.03 1.29
N GLU A 91 0.16 17.30 2.12
CA GLU A 91 0.49 15.93 2.51
C GLU A 91 0.34 14.93 1.35
N LEU A 92 -0.75 15.04 0.58
CA LEU A 92 -0.99 14.21 -0.62
C LEU A 92 0.09 14.39 -1.69
N LYS A 93 0.69 15.58 -1.81
CA LYS A 93 1.83 15.83 -2.71
C LYS A 93 3.09 15.11 -2.25
N LYS A 94 3.30 15.00 -0.93
CA LYS A 94 4.48 14.35 -0.33
C LYS A 94 4.34 12.83 -0.30
N LEU A 95 3.11 12.34 -0.14
CA LEU A 95 2.79 10.93 -0.02
C LEU A 95 1.81 10.50 -1.11
N PRO A 96 2.28 9.92 -2.22
CA PRO A 96 1.39 9.40 -3.25
C PRO A 96 0.67 8.16 -2.73
N VAL A 97 -0.57 8.34 -2.28
CA VAL A 97 -1.43 7.27 -1.73
C VAL A 97 -2.38 6.66 -2.76
N ILE A 98 -2.58 7.33 -3.90
CA ILE A 98 -3.53 6.91 -4.94
C ILE A 98 -2.79 6.15 -6.05
N PRO A 99 -3.21 4.92 -6.40
CA PRO A 99 -2.62 4.16 -7.50
C PRO A 99 -2.75 4.88 -8.85
N THR A 100 -1.75 4.72 -9.73
CA THR A 100 -1.77 5.35 -11.06
C THR A 100 -2.90 4.85 -11.97
N CYS A 101 -3.37 3.61 -11.78
CA CYS A 101 -4.54 3.11 -12.52
C CYS A 101 -5.79 3.92 -12.17
N THR A 102 -6.06 4.12 -10.89
CA THR A 102 -7.18 4.92 -10.39
C THR A 102 -7.10 6.35 -10.91
N LEU A 103 -5.92 7.01 -10.85
CA LEU A 103 -5.77 8.38 -11.37
C LEU A 103 -6.11 8.53 -12.86
N LYS A 104 -5.95 7.48 -13.66
CA LYS A 104 -6.25 7.51 -15.11
C LYS A 104 -7.73 7.31 -15.43
N GLU A 105 -8.50 6.75 -14.51
CA GLU A 105 -9.94 6.47 -14.68
C GLU A 105 -10.80 7.71 -14.40
N HIS A 106 -10.21 8.74 -13.77
CA HIS A 106 -10.93 9.93 -13.31
C HIS A 106 -10.55 11.20 -14.07
N PRO A 107 -11.42 12.23 -14.05
CA PRO A 107 -11.24 13.42 -14.88
C PRO A 107 -10.00 14.26 -14.54
N SER A 108 -9.56 14.26 -13.28
CA SER A 108 -8.39 15.03 -12.84
C SER A 108 -7.83 14.50 -11.51
N ILE A 109 -6.56 14.80 -11.25
CA ILE A 109 -5.91 14.52 -9.95
C ILE A 109 -6.63 15.29 -8.84
N THR A 110 -7.03 16.53 -9.10
CA THR A 110 -7.75 17.37 -8.13
C THR A 110 -9.07 16.72 -7.67
N TYR A 111 -9.81 16.09 -8.59
CA TYR A 111 -11.00 15.33 -8.23
C TYR A 111 -10.67 14.18 -7.28
N CYS A 112 -9.62 13.40 -7.58
CA CYS A 112 -9.18 12.32 -6.71
C CYS A 112 -8.75 12.83 -5.32
N GLU A 113 -8.00 13.95 -5.25
CA GLU A 113 -7.62 14.59 -3.99
C GLU A 113 -8.85 15.03 -3.18
N GLU A 114 -9.84 15.66 -3.82
CA GLU A 114 -11.10 16.07 -3.17
C GLU A 114 -11.87 14.88 -2.60
N ARG A 115 -11.90 13.75 -3.31
CA ARG A 115 -12.53 12.52 -2.80
C ARG A 115 -11.79 11.98 -1.59
N VAL A 116 -10.45 11.98 -1.59
CA VAL A 116 -9.66 11.52 -0.43
C VAL A 116 -9.87 12.44 0.77
N ILE A 117 -9.82 13.76 0.58
CA ILE A 117 -10.08 14.76 1.63
C ILE A 117 -11.47 14.55 2.25
N TYR A 118 -12.48 14.33 1.41
CA TYR A 118 -13.85 14.05 1.86
C TYR A 118 -13.95 12.83 2.79
N PHE A 119 -13.16 11.77 2.53
CA PHE A 119 -13.13 10.62 3.43
C PHE A 119 -12.31 10.92 4.68
N TYR A 120 -11.19 11.63 4.56
CA TYR A 120 -10.30 11.93 5.69
C TYR A 120 -10.97 12.81 6.75
N GLU A 121 -11.78 13.78 6.35
CA GLU A 121 -12.58 14.62 7.27
C GLU A 121 -13.57 13.80 8.12
N LYS A 122 -13.95 12.61 7.68
CA LYS A 122 -14.98 11.77 8.32
C LYS A 122 -14.42 10.66 9.22
N ILE A 123 -13.11 10.42 9.15
CA ILE A 123 -12.42 9.43 9.99
C ILE A 123 -12.29 9.99 11.40
#